data_AF-A0A174E8M5-F1
#
_entry.id   AF-A0A174E8M5-F1
#
_cell.length_a   1.000
_cell.length_b   1.000
_cell.length_c   1.000
_cell.angle_alpha   90.00
_cell.angle_beta   90.00
_cell.angle_gamma   90.00
#
_symmetry.space_group_name_H-M   'P 1'
#
loop_
_entity.id
_entity.type
_entity.pdbx_description
1 polymer ?
#
loop_
_entity_poly.entity_id
_entity_poly.type
_entity_poly.pdbx_seq_one_letter_code
_entity_poly.pdbx_strand_id
1 'polypeptide(L)'
;MSKDYWGKGLMPEAVNAVKDYLFGELDYDFLICGYYDFNEQSKRVQTKCGFKPYRSLVMTTQMETKEQGTLMLLLNSKKNIKLVFSHPETLISENW
;
A
#
# COMPACT_ATOMS: atom_id res chain seq x y z
N MET A 1 -16.98 -2.32 -3.28
CA MET A 1 -17.12 -2.65 -4.72
C MET A 1 -18.00 -3.87 -4.84
N SER A 2 -19.04 -3.84 -5.69
CA SER A 2 -19.78 -5.06 -6.02
C SER A 2 -18.84 -6.08 -6.68
N LYS A 3 -19.10 -7.38 -6.47
CA LYS A 3 -18.34 -8.47 -7.09
C LYS A 3 -18.35 -8.38 -8.62
N ASP A 4 -19.37 -7.76 -9.21
CA ASP A 4 -19.55 -7.61 -10.66
C ASP A 4 -18.45 -6.79 -11.36
N TYR A 5 -17.68 -6.02 -10.58
CA TYR A 5 -16.62 -5.15 -11.08
C TYR A 5 -15.21 -5.71 -10.85
N TRP A 6 -15.09 -6.88 -10.22
CA TRP A 6 -13.80 -7.51 -9.97
C TRP A 6 -13.17 -8.04 -11.27
N GLY A 7 -11.84 -8.03 -11.33
CA GLY A 7 -11.09 -8.55 -12.48
C GLY A 7 -11.05 -7.65 -13.72
N LYS A 8 -11.79 -6.53 -13.74
CA LYS A 8 -11.88 -5.62 -14.91
C LYS A 8 -10.82 -4.52 -14.97
N GLY A 9 -9.86 -4.48 -14.04
CA GLY A 9 -8.81 -3.44 -14.01
C GLY A 9 -9.23 -2.09 -13.42
N LEU A 10 -10.49 -1.92 -13.04
CA LEU A 10 -11.03 -0.66 -12.49
C LEU A 10 -10.33 -0.20 -11.20
N MET A 11 -9.97 -1.12 -10.31
CA MET A 11 -9.27 -0.75 -9.08
C MET A 11 -7.87 -0.22 -9.34
N PRO A 12 -7.01 -0.88 -10.14
CA PRO A 12 -5.74 -0.28 -10.57
C PRO A 12 -5.88 1.10 -11.23
N GLU A 13 -6.90 1.29 -12.08
CA GLU A 13 -7.16 2.60 -12.69
C GLU A 13 -7.49 3.67 -11.64
N ALA A 14 -8.43 3.38 -10.75
CA ALA A 14 -8.82 4.30 -9.68
C ALA A 14 -7.64 4.64 -8.75
N VAL A 15 -6.84 3.64 -8.37
CA VAL A 15 -5.65 3.83 -7.52
C VAL A 15 -4.61 4.71 -8.24
N ASN A 16 -4.39 4.49 -9.54
CA ASN A 16 -3.46 5.33 -10.31
C ASN A 16 -3.97 6.78 -10.42
N ALA A 17 -5.25 7.00 -10.69
CA ALA A 17 -5.82 8.35 -10.74
C ALA A 17 -5.66 9.10 -9.40
N VAL A 18 -5.91 8.42 -8.27
CA VAL A 18 -5.69 8.99 -6.94
C VAL A 18 -4.21 9.29 -6.71
N LYS A 19 -3.32 8.33 -7.00
CA LYS A 19 -1.87 8.50 -6.88
C LYS A 19 -1.38 9.71 -7.69
N ASP A 20 -1.83 9.84 -8.93
CA ASP A 20 -1.41 10.92 -9.84
C ASP A 20 -1.84 12.29 -9.30
N TYR A 21 -3.05 12.39 -8.73
CA TYR A 21 -3.50 13.61 -8.06
C TYR A 21 -2.69 13.90 -6.78
N LEU A 22 -2.49 12.91 -5.92
CA LEU A 22 -1.79 13.10 -4.64
C LEU A 22 -0.31 13.48 -4.82
N PHE A 23 0.38 12.90 -5.80
CA PHE A 23 1.78 13.23 -6.09
C PHE A 23 1.95 14.39 -7.07
N GLY A 24 0.97 14.65 -7.93
CA GLY A 24 1.02 15.70 -8.94
C GLY A 24 0.55 17.04 -8.41
N GLU A 25 -0.68 17.07 -7.86
CA GLU A 25 -1.34 18.31 -7.45
C GLU A 25 -1.09 18.63 -5.98
N LEU A 26 -1.15 17.61 -5.10
CA LEU A 26 -0.97 17.82 -3.66
C LEU A 26 0.49 17.70 -3.20
N ASP A 27 1.40 17.33 -4.10
CA ASP A 27 2.82 17.19 -3.85
C ASP A 27 3.16 16.33 -2.61
N TYR A 28 2.44 15.23 -2.37
CA TYR A 28 2.75 14.33 -1.27
C TYR A 28 4.07 13.58 -1.49
N ASP A 29 4.79 13.30 -0.40
CA ASP A 29 6.08 12.63 -0.46
C ASP A 29 5.93 11.12 -0.68
N PHE A 30 4.98 10.49 0.00
CA PHE A 30 4.76 9.06 -0.08
C PHE A 30 3.30 8.69 0.22
N LEU A 31 2.91 7.48 -0.16
CA LEU A 31 1.62 6.89 0.16
C LEU A 31 1.84 5.53 0.83
N ILE A 32 0.98 5.23 1.81
CA ILE A 32 0.92 3.93 2.46
C ILE A 32 -0.47 3.34 2.24
N CYS A 33 -0.51 2.04 1.97
CA CYS A 33 -1.72 1.24 2.06
C CYS A 33 -1.39 -0.11 2.71
N GLY A 34 -2.41 -0.94 2.96
CA GLY A 34 -2.18 -2.25 3.55
C GLY A 34 -3.18 -3.29 3.06
N TYR A 35 -2.84 -4.54 3.23
CA TYR A 35 -3.73 -5.67 3.02
C TYR A 35 -3.56 -6.69 4.14
N TYR A 36 -4.64 -7.40 4.46
CA TYR A 36 -4.57 -8.61 5.27
C TYR A 36 -4.09 -9.78 4.41
N ASP A 37 -3.35 -10.72 4.99
CA ASP A 37 -2.73 -11.83 4.24
C ASP A 37 -3.76 -12.71 3.52
N PHE A 38 -4.98 -12.82 4.05
CA PHE A 38 -6.07 -13.53 3.37
C PHE A 38 -6.64 -12.77 2.16
N ASN A 39 -6.32 -11.49 1.98
CA ASN A 39 -6.84 -10.62 0.91
C ASN A 39 -5.82 -10.44 -0.23
N GLU A 40 -5.51 -11.55 -0.88
CA GLU A 40 -4.58 -11.59 -2.03
C GLU A 40 -5.01 -10.69 -3.20
N GLN A 41 -6.32 -10.39 -3.33
CA GLN A 41 -6.79 -9.47 -4.36
C GLN A 41 -6.29 -8.04 -4.14
N SER A 42 -6.34 -7.55 -2.89
CA SER A 42 -5.84 -6.23 -2.53
C SER A 42 -4.32 -6.14 -2.74
N LYS A 43 -3.58 -7.16 -2.28
CA LYS A 43 -2.14 -7.29 -2.54
C LYS A 43 -1.81 -7.15 -4.03
N ARG A 44 -2.50 -7.89 -4.90
CA ARG A 44 -2.28 -7.82 -6.36
C ARG A 44 -2.56 -6.44 -6.93
N VAL A 45 -3.60 -5.73 -6.47
CA VAL A 45 -3.89 -4.36 -6.91
C VAL A 45 -2.76 -3.42 -6.48
N GLN A 46 -2.34 -3.48 -5.22
CA GLN A 46 -1.28 -2.62 -4.67
C GLN A 46 0.04 -2.83 -5.41
N THR A 47 0.46 -4.08 -5.62
CA THR A 47 1.67 -4.41 -6.39
C THR A 47 1.59 -3.87 -7.83
N LYS A 48 0.45 -4.02 -8.52
CA LYS A 48 0.26 -3.49 -9.88
C LYS A 48 0.35 -1.96 -9.94
N CYS A 49 0.03 -1.27 -8.86
CA CYS A 49 0.09 0.19 -8.77
C CYS A 49 1.48 0.70 -8.31
N GLY A 50 2.46 -0.19 -8.16
CA GLY A 50 3.85 0.16 -7.84
C GLY A 50 4.17 0.21 -6.34
N PHE A 51 3.20 -0.06 -5.46
CA PHE A 51 3.47 -0.15 -4.03
C PHE A 51 4.33 -1.38 -3.73
N LYS A 52 5.22 -1.25 -2.75
CA LYS A 52 6.16 -2.30 -2.32
C LYS A 52 6.00 -2.61 -0.82
N PRO A 53 6.11 -3.88 -0.40
CA PRO A 53 5.91 -4.27 1.01
C PRO A 53 7.04 -3.76 1.89
N TYR A 54 6.72 -2.95 2.90
CA TYR A 54 7.74 -2.38 3.80
C TYR A 54 7.64 -2.85 5.24
N ARG A 55 6.47 -3.29 5.72
CA ARG A 55 6.27 -3.70 7.12
C ARG A 55 5.18 -4.75 7.28
N SER A 56 5.46 -5.78 8.08
CA SER A 56 4.46 -6.77 8.51
C SER A 56 3.96 -6.42 9.91
N LEU A 57 2.66 -6.55 10.16
CA LEU A 57 2.07 -6.34 11.48
C LEU A 57 0.85 -7.22 11.72
N VAL A 58 0.51 -7.39 12.99
CA VAL A 58 -0.77 -7.95 13.40
C VAL A 58 -1.72 -6.79 13.70
N MET A 59 -2.85 -6.76 13.03
CA MET A 59 -3.89 -5.74 13.20
C MET A 59 -5.09 -6.36 13.90
N THR A 60 -5.67 -5.65 14.86
CA THR A 60 -6.96 -6.02 15.44
C THR A 60 -8.07 -5.48 14.53
N THR A 61 -8.93 -6.37 14.06
CA THR A 61 -10.09 -5.98 13.23
C THR A 61 -11.20 -5.41 14.11
N GLN A 62 -12.21 -4.80 13.47
CA GLN A 62 -13.41 -4.35 14.17
C GLN A 62 -14.21 -5.49 14.81
N MET A 63 -13.97 -6.74 14.39
CA MET A 63 -14.58 -7.95 14.96
C MET A 63 -13.75 -8.53 16.10
N GLU A 64 -12.75 -7.78 16.62
CA GLU A 64 -11.83 -8.18 17.68
C GLU A 64 -10.93 -9.38 17.34
N THR A 65 -10.85 -9.76 16.06
CA THR A 65 -9.90 -10.78 15.60
C THR A 65 -8.53 -10.16 15.35
N LYS A 66 -7.46 -10.94 15.58
CA LYS A 66 -6.09 -10.55 15.25
C LYS A 66 -5.72 -11.15 13.91
N GLU A 67 -5.50 -10.29 12.92
CA GLU A 67 -5.19 -10.69 11.55
C GLU A 67 -3.80 -10.20 11.16
N GLN A 68 -3.03 -11.08 10.52
CA GLN A 68 -1.75 -10.70 9.93
C GLN A 68 -2.01 -9.84 8.69
N GLY A 69 -1.25 -8.75 8.58
CA GLY A 69 -1.28 -7.88 7.42
C GLY A 69 0.08 -7.31 7.08
N THR A 70 0.13 -6.73 5.89
CA THR A 70 1.32 -6.09 5.33
C THR A 70 0.99 -4.65 4.96
N LEU A 71 1.82 -3.71 5.38
CA LEU A 71 1.82 -2.34 4.86
C LEU A 71 2.75 -2.25 3.66
N MET A 72 2.26 -1.53 2.67
CA MET A 72 2.90 -1.28 1.41
C MET A 72 3.17 0.23 1.28
N LEU A 73 4.36 0.58 0.80
CA LEU A 73 4.84 1.95 0.64
C LEU A 73 5.06 2.26 -0.83
N LEU A 74 4.71 3.47 -1.22
CA LEU A 74 5.01 4.05 -2.52
C LEU A 74 5.62 5.44 -2.33
N LEU A 75 6.83 5.65 -2.85
CA LEU A 75 7.52 6.93 -2.80
C LEU A 75 7.21 7.76 -4.04
N ASN A 76 7.10 9.08 -3.87
CA ASN A 76 6.99 10.01 -4.98
C ASN A 76 8.35 10.08 -5.70
N SER A 77 8.41 9.54 -6.92
CA SER A 77 9.63 9.48 -7.73
C SER A 77 10.16 10.85 -8.18
N LYS A 78 9.35 11.91 -8.04
CA LYS A 78 9.77 13.29 -8.36
C LYS A 78 10.58 13.93 -7.23
N LYS A 79 10.66 13.28 -6.07
CA LYS A 79 11.33 13.80 -4.87
C LYS A 79 12.50 12.93 -4.48
N ASN A 80 13.53 13.56 -3.92
CA ASN A 80 14.64 12.86 -3.31
C ASN A 80 14.33 12.63 -1.82
N ILE A 81 13.70 11.49 -1.52
CA ILE A 81 13.23 11.17 -0.18
C ILE A 81 14.22 10.21 0.48
N LYS A 82 14.67 10.55 1.67
CA LYS A 82 15.46 9.66 2.54
C LYS A 82 14.57 9.16 3.67
N LEU A 83 14.36 7.86 3.74
CA LEU A 83 13.58 7.26 4.82
C LEU A 83 14.46 7.01 6.05
N VAL A 84 13.90 7.31 7.22
CA VAL A 84 14.47 6.95 8.51
C VAL A 84 13.36 6.32 9.32
N PHE A 85 13.43 5.01 9.52
CA PHE A 85 12.42 4.27 10.27
C PHE A 85 12.79 4.21 11.74
N SER A 86 11.84 4.54 12.62
CA SER A 86 12.02 4.46 14.07
C SER A 86 12.06 3.02 14.61
N HIS A 87 11.56 2.06 13.83
CA HIS A 87 11.44 0.65 14.19
C HIS A 87 11.92 -0.22 13.03
N PRO A 88 13.23 -0.29 12.75
CA PRO A 88 13.79 -1.03 11.63
C PRO A 88 13.57 -2.54 11.72
N GLU A 89 13.43 -3.10 12.92
CA GLU A 89 13.24 -4.53 13.20
C GLU A 89 11.93 -5.11 12.64
N THR A 90 10.99 -4.22 12.28
CA THR A 90 9.70 -4.60 11.70
C THR A 90 9.66 -4.45 10.18
N LEU A 91 10.77 -4.02 9.56
CA LEU A 91 10.87 -3.87 8.12
C LEU A 91 10.93 -5.22 7.42
N ILE A 92 10.23 -5.33 6.30
CA ILE A 92 10.28 -6.54 5.45
C ILE A 92 11.59 -6.59 4.64
N SER A 93 12.20 -5.43 4.39
CA SER A 93 13.48 -5.29 3.70
C SER A 93 14.21 -4.04 4.18
N GLU A 94 15.53 -4.08 4.18
CA GLU A 94 16.40 -2.94 4.49
C GLU A 94 16.66 -2.04 3.28
N ASN A 95 16.27 -2.46 2.07
CA ASN A 95 16.55 -1.75 0.82
C ASN A 95 15.44 -0.73 0.49
N TRP A 96 15.46 0.41 1.18
CA TRP A 96 14.51 1.52 1.01
C TRP A 96 15.18 2.88 0.84
#